data_AF-A0AA43TCB3-F1
#
_entry.id   AF-A0AA43TCB3-F1
#
_cell.length_a   1.000
_cell.length_b   1.000
_cell.length_c   1.000
_cell.angle_alpha   90.00
_cell.angle_beta   90.00
_cell.angle_gamma   90.00
#
_symmetry.space_group_name_H-M   'P 1'
#
loop_
_entity.id
_entity.type
_entity.pdbx_description
1 polymer ?
#
loop_
_entity_poly.entity_id
_entity_poly.type
_entity_poly.pdbx_seq_one_letter_code
_entity_poly.pdbx_strand_id
1 'polypeptide(L)'
;MTPEKKRKLRNIALLSLLGLIGGTMAFQAFNQQAINDRENTVQVNVGGRVHDYYNRDTENKDVFVENYGERPIMARIRLSEFLEYQRGDEGFTPLVAGSERDNLATWITWIPSANNINQRADTGNSSAFNRYAQLTFGWSREGETAPWYMPTFNHDNLDLRTAAAGHARDYIAGAGATDGTTDGTTHPGDGTDAYWSSGDTFDNSAGIWPGETVTHEATQNLRQQRAPMTIEQWSNLLPYQQIGDFWVVDHTTGWAYWASLLEPGQASSYLLDAAELTDAIEDTVFNGSYYYGIHVDSQLISPDNSDDFLPGGDSRLEAFLTGIRNNSMNDEGTTNARADIDAPPSSFNFDTMLPGRVFTMAGEQYLYLEDQGSGNHMIIRHDPIRNVGSPDQPQVLSNWFSGLDTEVQGMVQPVSIPAVVPGISDAAAAPWDGGHRWLPAEWEATRFDAVRADRTVVNSSGTPQAFALSLADVVHLSTETGPFPNFAQRIATGHSWWMMRTPGASGNVWFAGWQDSLGQIHGLGSPTYITARGGVRPAIIIHQ
;
A
#
# COMPACT_ATOMS: atom_id res chain seq x y z
N MET A 1 -4.44 -30.29 -8.74
CA MET A 1 -4.80 -31.73 -8.93
C MET A 1 -4.47 -32.12 -10.37
N THR A 2 -3.82 -33.24 -10.73
CA THR A 2 -4.05 -34.66 -10.34
C THR A 2 -5.55 -35.04 -10.53
N PRO A 3 -6.03 -36.28 -10.28
CA PRO A 3 -7.13 -36.95 -10.99
C PRO A 3 -8.56 -36.37 -10.82
N GLU A 4 -8.80 -35.14 -11.28
CA GLU A 4 -10.11 -34.49 -11.32
C GLU A 4 -10.70 -34.33 -12.73
N LYS A 5 -9.95 -34.70 -13.79
CA LYS A 5 -10.49 -34.71 -15.17
C LYS A 5 -11.51 -35.83 -15.46
N LYS A 6 -11.95 -36.60 -14.45
CA LYS A 6 -12.95 -37.68 -14.60
C LYS A 6 -14.30 -37.42 -13.94
N ARG A 7 -14.58 -36.25 -13.36
CA ARG A 7 -15.79 -36.04 -12.55
C ARG A 7 -16.70 -34.84 -12.91
N LYS A 8 -16.83 -34.46 -14.18
CA LYS A 8 -17.85 -33.47 -14.60
C LYS A 8 -18.51 -33.75 -15.97
N LEU A 9 -19.13 -34.91 -16.13
CA LEU A 9 -20.12 -35.16 -17.20
C LEU A 9 -21.27 -36.10 -16.77
N ARG A 10 -21.53 -36.18 -15.46
CA ARG A 10 -22.71 -36.85 -14.89
C ARG A 10 -23.54 -35.80 -14.17
N ASN A 11 -24.46 -35.14 -14.87
CA ASN A 11 -25.69 -34.54 -14.35
C ASN A 11 -26.45 -33.76 -15.44
N ILE A 12 -26.78 -34.42 -16.56
CA ILE A 12 -27.93 -33.99 -17.37
C ILE A 12 -28.76 -35.24 -17.68
N ALA A 13 -29.69 -35.53 -16.77
CA ALA A 13 -30.80 -36.41 -17.04
C ALA A 13 -32.00 -35.84 -16.31
N LEU A 14 -32.97 -35.31 -17.06
CA LEU A 14 -34.41 -35.57 -16.95
C LEU A 14 -35.19 -34.48 -17.67
N LEU A 15 -35.80 -34.84 -18.81
CA LEU A 15 -37.15 -34.42 -19.17
C LEU A 15 -37.69 -35.38 -20.23
N SER A 16 -38.42 -36.38 -19.75
CA SER A 16 -39.23 -37.28 -20.55
C SER A 16 -40.61 -36.64 -20.77
N LEU A 17 -41.06 -36.55 -22.01
CA LEU A 17 -42.49 -36.74 -22.33
C LEU A 17 -42.64 -37.33 -23.74
N LEU A 18 -43.31 -38.47 -23.82
CA LEU A 18 -43.70 -39.21 -25.02
C LEU A 18 -44.95 -38.60 -25.66
N GLY A 19 -45.04 -38.61 -27.00
CA GLY A 19 -46.28 -38.32 -27.73
C GLY A 19 -46.21 -38.37 -29.27
N LEU A 20 -46.38 -39.57 -29.82
CA LEU A 20 -47.05 -39.93 -31.11
C LEU A 20 -46.72 -39.23 -32.45
N ILE A 21 -46.16 -40.07 -33.33
CA ILE A 21 -46.13 -40.19 -34.81
C ILE A 21 -47.12 -39.31 -35.62
N GLY A 22 -46.58 -38.61 -36.64
CA GLY A 22 -47.30 -38.37 -37.90
C GLY A 22 -46.81 -37.17 -38.74
N GLY A 23 -46.01 -37.43 -39.79
CA GLY A 23 -46.04 -36.62 -41.03
C GLY A 23 -44.86 -35.70 -41.36
N THR A 24 -44.24 -35.98 -42.52
CA THR A 24 -43.47 -35.08 -43.41
C THR A 24 -42.22 -34.37 -42.87
N MET A 25 -41.07 -34.76 -43.44
CA MET A 25 -39.74 -34.19 -43.22
C MET A 25 -39.71 -32.68 -43.55
N ALA A 26 -39.73 -31.85 -42.51
CA ALA A 26 -39.23 -30.48 -42.55
C ALA A 26 -37.93 -30.46 -41.73
N PHE A 27 -36.79 -30.23 -42.38
CA PHE A 27 -35.54 -29.98 -41.68
C PHE A 27 -35.65 -28.59 -41.03
N GLN A 28 -36.10 -28.53 -39.79
CA GLN A 28 -36.06 -27.33 -38.96
C GLN A 28 -34.96 -27.52 -37.92
N ALA A 29 -33.92 -26.69 -37.99
CA ALA A 29 -32.89 -26.62 -36.98
C ALA A 29 -33.49 -26.05 -35.68
N PHE A 30 -33.95 -26.92 -34.79
CA PHE A 30 -34.33 -26.55 -33.43
C PHE A 30 -33.11 -26.72 -32.54
N ASN A 31 -32.58 -25.59 -32.06
CA ASN A 31 -31.36 -25.43 -31.26
C ASN A 31 -30.04 -25.40 -32.06
N GLN A 32 -29.82 -24.31 -32.79
CA GLN A 32 -28.45 -23.85 -33.02
C GLN A 32 -28.02 -23.07 -31.77
N GLN A 33 -27.03 -23.58 -31.05
CA GLN A 33 -26.39 -22.91 -29.94
C GLN A 33 -24.90 -22.84 -30.25
N ALA A 34 -24.33 -21.64 -30.13
CA ALA A 34 -22.89 -21.42 -30.20
C ALA A 34 -22.43 -21.00 -28.80
N ILE A 35 -21.42 -21.70 -28.27
CA ILE A 35 -20.68 -21.26 -27.09
C ILE A 35 -19.37 -20.69 -27.63
N ASN A 36 -19.17 -19.39 -27.43
CA ASN A 36 -17.86 -18.77 -27.53
C ASN A 36 -17.21 -18.91 -26.15
N ASP A 37 -16.58 -20.04 -25.90
CA ASP A 37 -15.86 -20.27 -24.65
C ASP A 37 -14.46 -19.65 -24.75
N ARG A 38 -14.07 -18.88 -23.74
CA ARG A 38 -12.70 -18.38 -23.55
C ARG A 38 -12.23 -18.86 -22.18
N GLU A 39 -11.50 -19.96 -22.18
CA GLU A 39 -10.69 -20.35 -21.02
C GLU A 39 -9.39 -19.55 -21.07
N ASN A 40 -9.38 -18.39 -20.40
CA ASN A 40 -8.16 -17.61 -20.21
C ASN A 40 -7.67 -17.84 -18.80
N THR A 41 -6.44 -18.35 -18.65
CA THR A 41 -5.71 -18.26 -17.39
C THR A 41 -5.17 -16.84 -17.28
N VAL A 42 -5.88 -15.96 -16.56
CA VAL A 42 -5.29 -14.69 -16.12
C VAL A 42 -4.49 -15.02 -14.86
N GLN A 43 -3.18 -15.22 -15.01
CA GLN A 43 -2.27 -15.22 -13.85
C GLN A 43 -2.06 -13.78 -13.45
N VAL A 44 -2.82 -13.32 -12.46
CA VAL A 44 -2.53 -12.08 -11.79
C VAL A 44 -1.45 -12.37 -10.76
N ASN A 45 -0.27 -11.79 -10.91
CA ASN A 45 0.80 -11.92 -9.93
C ASN A 45 0.50 -11.02 -8.73
N VAL A 46 -0.27 -11.52 -7.76
CA VAL A 46 -0.27 -10.96 -6.40
C VAL A 46 0.91 -11.58 -5.67
N GLY A 47 1.82 -10.76 -5.17
CA GLY A 47 3.03 -11.26 -4.53
C GLY A 47 3.77 -10.19 -3.75
N GLY A 48 4.24 -10.57 -2.56
CA GLY A 48 5.09 -9.72 -1.76
C GLY A 48 6.15 -10.55 -1.04
N ARG A 49 7.17 -9.86 -0.52
CA ARG A 49 8.31 -10.49 0.15
C ARG A 49 8.66 -9.69 1.39
N VAL A 50 8.94 -10.39 2.48
CA VAL A 50 9.54 -9.76 3.66
C VAL A 50 11.03 -9.61 3.42
N HIS A 51 11.56 -8.43 3.71
CA HIS A 51 13.01 -8.20 3.80
C HIS A 51 13.43 -8.32 5.26
N ASP A 52 14.54 -9.01 5.48
CA ASP A 52 15.16 -9.21 6.78
C ASP A 52 16.67 -8.96 6.65
N TYR A 53 17.09 -7.74 6.96
CA TYR A 53 18.49 -7.37 6.93
C TYR A 53 19.03 -7.36 8.35
N TYR A 54 20.00 -8.22 8.63
CA TYR A 54 20.52 -8.40 9.98
C TYR A 54 22.04 -8.31 9.99
N ASN A 55 22.58 -7.52 10.91
CA ASN A 55 24.00 -7.53 11.19
C ASN A 55 24.25 -7.66 12.69
N ARG A 56 24.83 -8.79 13.11
CA ARG A 56 25.12 -9.08 14.52
C ARG A 56 26.18 -8.18 15.14
N ASP A 57 27.09 -7.61 14.34
CA ASP A 57 28.22 -6.81 14.84
C ASP A 57 27.77 -5.38 15.17
N THR A 58 26.73 -4.89 14.48
CA THR A 58 26.12 -3.57 14.70
C THR A 58 24.75 -3.63 15.37
N GLU A 59 24.23 -4.84 15.64
CA GLU A 59 22.87 -5.10 16.12
C GLU A 59 21.75 -4.51 15.22
N ASN A 60 22.07 -4.27 13.94
CA ASN A 60 21.12 -3.79 12.95
C ASN A 60 20.07 -4.86 12.64
N LYS A 61 18.81 -4.46 12.54
CA LYS A 61 17.72 -5.38 12.18
C LYS A 61 16.61 -4.64 11.46
N ASP A 62 16.67 -4.63 10.13
CA ASP A 62 15.66 -4.01 9.29
C ASP A 62 14.63 -5.05 8.83
N VAL A 63 13.36 -4.82 9.20
CA VAL A 63 12.24 -5.68 8.78
C VAL A 63 11.17 -4.85 8.10
N PHE A 64 10.85 -5.19 6.85
CA PHE A 64 9.81 -4.52 6.06
C PHE A 64 9.24 -5.46 4.99
N VAL A 65 8.19 -5.02 4.27
CA VAL A 65 7.53 -5.80 3.22
C VAL A 65 7.64 -5.08 1.89
N GLU A 66 8.02 -5.79 0.85
CA GLU A 66 7.93 -5.38 -0.56
C GLU A 66 6.69 -6.01 -1.23
N ASN A 67 6.01 -5.26 -2.08
CA ASN A 67 5.06 -5.76 -3.06
C ASN A 67 5.71 -5.79 -4.45
N TYR A 68 6.19 -6.96 -4.87
CA TYR A 68 6.76 -7.17 -6.19
C TYR A 68 5.69 -7.50 -7.25
N GLY A 69 4.43 -7.72 -6.83
CA GLY A 69 3.34 -8.09 -7.68
C GLY A 69 2.78 -6.94 -8.54
N GLU A 70 1.71 -7.24 -9.26
CA GLU A 70 1.01 -6.32 -10.16
C GLU A 70 -0.26 -5.72 -9.54
N ARG A 71 -0.62 -6.13 -8.32
CA ARG A 71 -1.79 -5.63 -7.58
C ARG A 71 -1.45 -5.23 -6.16
N PRO A 72 -2.22 -4.31 -5.55
CA PRO A 72 -2.06 -3.96 -4.15
C PRO A 72 -2.21 -5.17 -3.22
N ILE A 73 -1.50 -5.16 -2.10
CA ILE A 73 -1.60 -6.18 -1.05
C ILE A 73 -1.87 -5.53 0.32
N MET A 74 -2.44 -6.33 1.21
CA MET A 74 -2.43 -6.08 2.65
C MET A 74 -1.36 -6.97 3.29
N ALA A 75 -0.58 -6.38 4.18
CA ALA A 75 0.57 -7.04 4.79
C ALA A 75 0.44 -7.06 6.31
N ARG A 76 0.77 -8.20 6.92
CA ARG A 76 1.04 -8.29 8.34
C ARG A 76 2.31 -9.08 8.63
N ILE A 77 3.01 -8.68 9.69
CA ILE A 77 4.22 -9.32 10.22
C ILE A 77 3.99 -9.64 11.71
N ARG A 78 4.56 -10.74 12.19
CA ARG A 78 4.63 -11.05 13.62
C ARG A 78 6.05 -11.46 13.98
N LEU A 79 6.53 -10.91 15.08
CA LEU A 79 7.87 -11.19 15.60
C LEU A 79 7.79 -12.26 16.70
N SER A 80 8.79 -13.12 16.78
CA SER A 80 8.98 -14.05 17.90
C SER A 80 10.44 -14.07 18.31
N GLU A 81 10.69 -14.13 19.61
CA GLU A 81 12.02 -14.00 20.20
C GLU A 81 12.44 -15.31 20.86
N PHE A 82 13.74 -15.58 20.81
CA PHE A 82 14.37 -16.67 21.54
C PHE A 82 15.70 -16.21 22.11
N LEU A 83 15.94 -16.55 23.38
CA LEU A 83 17.20 -16.33 24.05
C LEU A 83 17.57 -17.58 24.83
N GLU A 84 18.82 -18.01 24.72
CA GLU A 84 19.43 -18.97 25.64
C GLU A 84 20.84 -18.54 26.02
N TYR A 85 21.26 -18.92 27.21
CA TYR A 85 22.54 -18.52 27.77
C TYR A 85 23.23 -19.70 28.42
N GLN A 86 24.54 -19.61 28.50
CA GLN A 86 25.44 -20.54 29.16
C GLN A 86 26.20 -19.78 30.24
N ARG A 87 26.41 -20.38 31.41
CA ARG A 87 27.28 -19.86 32.47
C ARG A 87 28.49 -20.75 32.64
N GLY A 88 29.69 -20.22 32.42
CA GLY A 88 30.90 -21.04 32.42
C GLY A 88 30.79 -22.21 31.44
N ASP A 89 31.07 -23.42 31.92
CA ASP A 89 31.02 -24.68 31.14
C ASP A 89 29.67 -25.42 31.28
N GLU A 90 28.61 -24.78 31.81
CA GLU A 90 27.27 -25.38 31.92
C GLU A 90 26.63 -25.61 30.53
N GLY A 91 25.50 -26.33 30.47
CA GLY A 91 24.72 -26.41 29.24
C GLY A 91 23.97 -25.11 28.94
N PHE A 92 23.59 -24.88 27.69
CA PHE A 92 22.68 -23.79 27.35
C PHE A 92 21.34 -23.95 28.09
N THR A 93 20.87 -22.85 28.67
CA THR A 93 19.59 -22.74 29.36
C THR A 93 18.73 -21.72 28.63
N PRO A 94 17.52 -22.08 28.15
CA PRO A 94 16.63 -21.12 27.52
C PRO A 94 16.12 -20.12 28.56
N LEU A 95 16.00 -18.85 28.17
CA LEU A 95 15.45 -17.79 29.01
C LEU A 95 14.02 -18.11 29.45
N VAL A 96 13.22 -18.65 28.54
CA VAL A 96 11.86 -19.10 28.81
C VAL A 96 11.84 -20.62 28.77
N ALA A 97 11.49 -21.24 29.90
CA ALA A 97 11.47 -22.69 30.00
C ALA A 97 10.54 -23.32 28.94
N GLY A 98 11.05 -24.32 28.23
CA GLY A 98 10.31 -25.05 27.18
C GLY A 98 10.42 -24.46 25.78
N SER A 99 11.14 -23.35 25.57
CA SER A 99 11.57 -22.93 24.23
C SER A 99 12.84 -23.64 23.80
N GLU A 100 13.00 -23.87 22.50
CA GLU A 100 14.14 -24.56 21.90
C GLU A 100 14.65 -23.81 20.66
N ARG A 101 15.99 -23.67 20.55
CA ARG A 101 16.64 -22.93 19.46
C ARG A 101 16.21 -23.44 18.07
N ASP A 102 16.20 -24.76 17.89
CA ASP A 102 15.92 -25.41 16.60
C ASP A 102 14.42 -25.61 16.32
N ASN A 103 13.53 -25.10 17.17
CA ASN A 103 12.09 -25.23 17.03
C ASN A 103 11.38 -23.88 17.12
N LEU A 104 11.24 -23.21 15.97
CA LEU A 104 10.62 -21.89 15.85
C LEU A 104 9.19 -21.81 16.42
N ALA A 105 8.45 -22.93 16.43
CA ALA A 105 7.10 -22.98 16.99
C ALA A 105 7.06 -22.79 18.52
N THR A 106 8.22 -22.93 19.19
CA THR A 106 8.37 -22.72 20.64
C THR A 106 8.93 -21.35 20.98
N TRP A 107 9.30 -20.54 19.98
CA TRP A 107 9.79 -19.19 20.20
C TRP A 107 8.65 -18.31 20.70
N ILE A 108 9.01 -17.28 21.48
CA ILE A 108 8.05 -16.51 22.23
C ILE A 108 7.56 -15.36 21.38
N THR A 109 6.28 -15.37 21.02
CA THR A 109 5.67 -14.25 20.29
C THR A 109 5.87 -12.94 21.05
N TRP A 110 6.40 -11.93 20.35
CA TRP A 110 6.52 -10.58 20.87
C TRP A 110 5.13 -9.95 20.94
N ILE A 111 4.77 -9.46 22.12
CA ILE A 111 3.48 -8.80 22.36
C ILE A 111 3.75 -7.50 23.13
N PRO A 112 3.46 -6.31 22.56
CA PRO A 112 3.60 -5.05 23.28
C PRO A 112 2.48 -4.86 24.31
N SER A 113 2.73 -4.01 25.30
CA SER A 113 1.70 -3.49 26.18
C SER A 113 0.71 -2.64 25.37
N ALA A 114 -0.56 -2.64 25.75
CA ALA A 114 -1.61 -1.95 24.99
C ALA A 114 -1.26 -0.49 24.67
N ASN A 115 -0.69 0.27 25.60
CA ASN A 115 -0.46 1.71 25.42
C ASN A 115 1.00 2.08 25.09
N ASN A 116 1.88 1.11 24.90
CA ASN A 116 3.29 1.37 24.62
C ASN A 116 3.92 0.20 23.84
N ILE A 117 4.20 0.44 22.55
CA ILE A 117 4.86 -0.52 21.65
C ILE A 117 6.26 -0.91 22.13
N ASN A 118 6.98 0.01 22.79
CA ASN A 118 8.37 -0.19 23.22
C ASN A 118 8.48 -0.98 24.53
N GLN A 119 7.35 -1.39 25.12
CA GLN A 119 7.30 -2.17 26.34
C GLN A 119 6.54 -3.47 26.07
N ARG A 120 7.17 -4.63 26.23
CA ARG A 120 6.47 -5.91 26.11
C ARG A 120 5.42 -6.03 27.23
N ALA A 121 4.27 -6.60 26.91
CA ALA A 121 3.20 -6.81 27.85
C ALA A 121 3.65 -7.73 29.00
N ASP A 122 3.26 -7.40 30.23
CA ASP A 122 3.51 -8.23 31.41
C ASP A 122 2.63 -9.51 31.43
N THR A 123 1.83 -9.72 30.39
CA THR A 123 1.01 -10.92 30.20
C THR A 123 1.70 -11.91 29.26
N GLY A 124 1.93 -13.12 29.76
CA GLY A 124 2.60 -14.18 29.02
C GLY A 124 4.11 -14.17 29.21
N ASN A 125 4.84 -14.82 28.30
CA ASN A 125 6.29 -15.02 28.41
C ASN A 125 7.13 -13.93 27.73
N SER A 126 6.52 -13.02 26.96
CA SER A 126 7.23 -11.99 26.20
C SER A 126 7.98 -11.01 27.11
N SER A 127 7.42 -10.65 28.27
CA SER A 127 8.07 -9.75 29.23
C SER A 127 9.41 -10.25 29.78
N ALA A 128 9.72 -11.55 29.67
CA ALA A 128 11.02 -12.10 30.07
C ALA A 128 12.19 -11.43 29.34
N PHE A 129 11.97 -10.94 28.12
CA PHE A 129 12.97 -10.30 27.27
C PHE A 129 13.20 -8.82 27.60
N ASN A 130 12.31 -8.17 28.36
CA ASN A 130 12.43 -6.73 28.70
C ASN A 130 13.74 -6.41 29.44
N ARG A 131 14.30 -7.37 30.16
CA ARG A 131 15.59 -7.21 30.83
C ARG A 131 16.77 -7.25 29.87
N TYR A 132 16.67 -7.96 28.76
CA TYR A 132 17.82 -8.41 27.97
C TYR A 132 17.90 -7.78 26.59
N ALA A 133 16.77 -7.46 25.97
CA ALA A 133 16.72 -7.00 24.59
C ALA A 133 15.79 -5.80 24.41
N GLN A 134 16.28 -4.79 23.71
CA GLN A 134 15.55 -3.61 23.31
C GLN A 134 15.30 -3.65 21.80
N LEU A 135 14.03 -3.44 21.40
CA LEU A 135 13.64 -3.38 19.99
C LEU A 135 13.35 -1.92 19.63
N THR A 136 13.89 -1.47 18.51
CA THR A 136 13.66 -0.13 17.96
C THR A 136 12.70 -0.23 16.78
N PHE A 137 11.50 0.35 16.92
CA PHE A 137 10.44 0.25 15.91
C PHE A 137 10.39 1.48 15.01
N GLY A 138 10.35 1.23 13.70
CA GLY A 138 10.35 2.26 12.67
C GLY A 138 11.71 2.95 12.52
N TRP A 139 11.90 3.58 11.37
CA TRP A 139 13.20 4.12 10.95
C TRP A 139 13.33 5.66 11.13
N SER A 140 12.24 6.38 11.41
CA SER A 140 12.20 7.86 11.31
C SER A 140 13.34 8.60 12.04
N ARG A 141 14.28 9.17 11.26
CA ARG A 141 15.36 10.08 11.70
C ARG A 141 15.13 11.50 11.14
N GLU A 142 15.37 12.52 11.95
CA GLU A 142 15.16 13.91 11.55
C GLU A 142 16.15 14.33 10.44
N GLY A 143 15.63 14.81 9.30
CA GLY A 143 16.45 15.29 8.19
C GLY A 143 16.92 14.24 7.20
N GLU A 144 16.59 12.96 7.41
CA GLU A 144 16.97 11.86 6.50
C GLU A 144 15.83 11.49 5.53
N THR A 145 16.20 10.95 4.36
CA THR A 145 15.28 10.38 3.37
C THR A 145 15.07 8.90 3.63
N ALA A 146 13.91 8.36 3.23
CA ALA A 146 13.60 6.94 3.44
C ALA A 146 14.75 6.01 2.99
N PRO A 147 14.96 4.87 3.68
CA PRO A 147 16.03 3.94 3.36
C PRO A 147 15.92 3.43 1.94
N TRP A 148 17.06 3.08 1.37
CA TRP A 148 17.14 2.35 0.10
C TRP A 148 17.24 0.86 0.39
N TYR A 149 16.64 0.07 -0.48
CA TYR A 149 16.74 -1.38 -0.46
C TYR A 149 16.92 -1.91 -1.88
N MET A 150 17.53 -3.09 -2.01
CA MET A 150 17.56 -3.82 -3.27
C MET A 150 16.26 -4.63 -3.42
N PRO A 151 15.47 -4.45 -4.49
CA PRO A 151 14.27 -5.23 -4.75
C PRO A 151 14.54 -6.73 -4.82
N THR A 152 13.61 -7.54 -4.30
CA THR A 152 13.76 -8.99 -4.28
C THR A 152 13.90 -9.56 -5.69
N PHE A 153 14.76 -10.56 -5.84
CA PHE A 153 14.82 -11.35 -7.07
C PHE A 153 13.77 -12.48 -7.07
N ASN A 154 13.24 -12.84 -5.90
CA ASN A 154 12.37 -14.00 -5.75
C ASN A 154 10.89 -13.63 -5.82
N HIS A 155 10.33 -13.71 -7.03
CA HIS A 155 8.91 -13.49 -7.28
C HIS A 155 8.03 -14.75 -7.15
N ASP A 156 8.57 -15.89 -6.73
CA ASP A 156 7.78 -17.12 -6.49
C ASP A 156 6.94 -16.97 -5.21
N ASN A 157 5.62 -16.86 -5.38
CA ASN A 157 4.68 -16.69 -4.28
C ASN A 157 4.43 -17.97 -3.46
N LEU A 158 4.97 -19.11 -3.90
CA LEU A 158 4.97 -20.37 -3.14
C LEU A 158 6.28 -20.60 -2.38
N ASP A 159 7.33 -19.84 -2.68
CA ASP A 159 8.56 -19.87 -1.90
C ASP A 159 8.34 -19.08 -0.60
N LEU A 160 8.59 -19.70 0.54
CA LEU A 160 8.41 -19.10 1.86
C LEU A 160 9.65 -18.34 2.35
N ARG A 161 10.74 -18.37 1.59
CA ARG A 161 11.96 -17.62 1.90
C ARG A 161 11.70 -16.13 1.99
N THR A 162 12.34 -15.44 2.90
CA THR A 162 12.41 -13.97 2.91
C THR A 162 13.47 -13.46 1.94
N ALA A 163 13.61 -12.15 1.80
CA ALA A 163 14.78 -11.51 1.23
C ALA A 163 15.77 -11.25 2.38
N ALA A 164 16.51 -12.28 2.79
CA ALA A 164 17.42 -12.21 3.94
C ALA A 164 18.86 -11.87 3.55
N ALA A 165 19.42 -10.82 4.16
CA ALA A 165 20.76 -10.32 3.89
C ALA A 165 21.67 -10.28 5.13
N GLY A 166 22.99 -10.20 4.91
CA GLY A 166 23.98 -10.12 5.96
C GLY A 166 24.11 -11.40 6.79
N HIS A 167 23.93 -11.27 8.10
CA HIS A 167 23.95 -12.37 9.05
C HIS A 167 22.56 -13.02 9.22
N ALA A 168 21.53 -12.55 8.50
CA ALA A 168 20.19 -13.13 8.55
C ALA A 168 20.18 -14.59 8.13
N ARG A 169 19.24 -15.36 8.69
CA ARG A 169 19.11 -16.80 8.45
C ARG A 169 17.70 -17.12 8.00
N ASP A 170 17.56 -17.28 6.70
CA ASP A 170 16.35 -17.70 6.03
C ASP A 170 16.48 -19.13 5.50
N TYR A 171 15.42 -19.92 5.67
CA TYR A 171 15.29 -21.31 5.23
C TYR A 171 16.49 -22.26 5.50
N ILE A 172 16.44 -23.02 6.59
CA ILE A 172 17.41 -24.08 6.86
C ILE A 172 16.90 -25.40 6.25
N ALA A 173 17.53 -25.86 5.17
CA ALA A 173 17.50 -27.28 4.80
C ALA A 173 18.83 -27.94 5.21
N GLY A 174 18.80 -28.76 6.28
CA GLY A 174 19.95 -29.53 6.76
C GLY A 174 20.51 -29.06 8.11
N ALA A 175 21.61 -29.66 8.57
CA ALA A 175 22.26 -29.37 9.85
C ALA A 175 23.29 -28.21 9.78
N GLY A 176 23.19 -27.34 8.76
CA GLY A 176 24.32 -26.54 8.26
C GLY A 176 24.46 -25.10 8.78
N ALA A 177 23.40 -24.50 9.31
CA ALA A 177 23.50 -23.10 9.70
C ALA A 177 24.01 -22.98 11.15
N THR A 178 25.34 -22.96 11.30
CA THR A 178 26.03 -22.56 12.53
C THR A 178 26.28 -21.07 12.54
N ASP A 179 26.27 -20.47 13.73
CA ASP A 179 26.53 -19.03 13.93
C ASP A 179 27.88 -18.63 13.30
N GLY A 180 27.83 -17.71 12.32
CA GLY A 180 28.98 -16.93 11.90
C GLY A 180 29.68 -17.24 10.59
N THR A 181 29.08 -17.99 9.65
CA THR A 181 29.68 -18.12 8.29
C THR A 181 28.68 -18.19 7.11
N THR A 182 27.39 -17.86 7.36
CA THR A 182 26.22 -17.78 6.42
C THR A 182 25.94 -19.02 5.57
N ASP A 183 24.95 -19.82 5.99
CA ASP A 183 24.24 -20.86 5.19
C ASP A 183 22.72 -20.60 5.23
N GLY A 184 22.32 -19.37 4.92
CA GLY A 184 20.90 -18.96 5.02
C GLY A 184 20.57 -17.56 4.49
N THR A 185 21.49 -16.85 3.86
CA THR A 185 21.14 -15.62 3.14
C THR A 185 20.46 -15.99 1.82
N THR A 186 19.47 -15.21 1.44
CA THR A 186 18.68 -15.40 0.23
C THR A 186 18.63 -14.12 -0.60
N HIS A 187 19.39 -13.10 -0.19
CA HIS A 187 19.38 -11.77 -0.76
C HIS A 187 20.74 -11.06 -0.59
N PRO A 188 21.16 -10.18 -1.52
CA PRO A 188 22.41 -9.45 -1.39
C PRO A 188 22.35 -8.39 -0.28
N GLY A 189 23.54 -8.02 0.19
CA GLY A 189 23.79 -7.04 1.25
C GLY A 189 24.49 -7.66 2.45
N ASP A 190 25.21 -6.85 3.22
CA ASP A 190 25.88 -7.28 4.45
C ASP A 190 25.02 -7.10 5.72
N GLY A 191 23.79 -6.62 5.53
CA GLY A 191 22.79 -6.42 6.57
C GLY A 191 23.06 -5.22 7.48
N THR A 192 24.07 -4.39 7.19
CA THR A 192 24.30 -3.13 7.92
C THR A 192 23.23 -2.10 7.58
N ASP A 193 22.99 -1.19 8.53
CA ASP A 193 22.09 -0.06 8.34
C ASP A 193 22.52 0.78 7.13
N ALA A 194 21.56 1.24 6.33
CA ALA A 194 21.77 2.07 5.15
C ALA A 194 22.81 1.51 4.14
N TYR A 195 22.92 0.18 4.02
CA TYR A 195 23.85 -0.46 3.08
C TYR A 195 23.65 -0.03 1.63
N TRP A 196 22.40 0.11 1.18
CA TRP A 196 22.06 0.52 -0.18
C TRP A 196 21.89 2.04 -0.28
N SER A 197 22.14 2.57 -1.47
CA SER A 197 22.00 3.98 -1.82
C SER A 197 21.40 4.19 -3.21
N SER A 198 21.02 5.44 -3.50
CA SER A 198 20.52 5.82 -4.83
C SER A 198 21.50 5.48 -5.94
N GLY A 199 21.01 4.79 -6.97
CA GLY A 199 21.80 4.40 -8.15
C GLY A 199 22.64 3.13 -7.95
N ASP A 200 22.61 2.52 -6.76
CA ASP A 200 23.22 1.21 -6.57
C ASP A 200 22.47 0.15 -7.39
N THR A 201 23.22 -0.81 -7.92
CA THR A 201 22.66 -1.91 -8.71
C THR A 201 23.26 -3.24 -8.25
N PHE A 202 22.50 -4.32 -8.37
CA PHE A 202 22.99 -5.67 -8.15
C PHE A 202 22.62 -6.58 -9.32
N ASP A 203 23.61 -7.28 -9.85
CA ASP A 203 23.41 -8.23 -10.96
C ASP A 203 23.28 -9.67 -10.44
N ASN A 204 22.07 -10.22 -10.49
CA ASN A 204 21.80 -11.62 -10.18
C ASN A 204 21.85 -12.53 -11.43
N SER A 205 22.44 -12.10 -12.55
CA SER A 205 22.51 -12.88 -13.80
C SER A 205 23.19 -14.25 -13.63
N ALA A 206 24.10 -14.37 -12.67
CA ALA A 206 24.76 -15.63 -12.32
C ALA A 206 23.88 -16.58 -11.47
N GLY A 207 22.67 -16.16 -11.07
CA GLY A 207 21.75 -16.94 -10.25
C GLY A 207 22.30 -17.21 -8.85
N ILE A 208 22.98 -16.22 -8.26
CA ILE A 208 23.59 -16.32 -6.93
C ILE A 208 22.50 -16.41 -5.87
N TRP A 209 21.43 -15.63 -6.05
CA TRP A 209 20.28 -15.56 -5.16
C TRP A 209 19.06 -16.22 -5.81
N PRO A 210 18.16 -16.83 -5.02
CA PRO A 210 16.92 -17.42 -5.53
C PRO A 210 16.09 -16.42 -6.33
N GLY A 211 15.46 -16.91 -7.41
CA GLY A 211 14.54 -16.13 -8.23
C GLY A 211 15.08 -15.76 -9.60
N GLU A 212 14.72 -14.57 -10.07
CA GLU A 212 15.00 -14.08 -11.41
C GLU A 212 16.49 -13.73 -11.61
N THR A 213 17.02 -14.09 -12.78
CA THR A 213 18.39 -13.78 -13.20
C THR A 213 18.43 -12.44 -13.92
N VAL A 214 18.33 -11.35 -13.16
CA VAL A 214 18.19 -9.99 -13.66
C VAL A 214 19.08 -9.03 -12.86
N THR A 215 19.31 -7.83 -13.39
CA THR A 215 19.92 -6.72 -12.66
C THR A 215 18.83 -5.81 -12.13
N HIS A 216 18.83 -5.56 -10.81
CA HIS A 216 17.96 -4.59 -10.17
C HIS A 216 18.74 -3.34 -9.77
N GLU A 217 18.05 -2.21 -9.73
CA GLU A 217 18.52 -0.95 -9.13
C GLU A 217 17.86 -0.82 -7.76
N ALA A 218 18.62 -0.33 -6.77
CA ALA A 218 18.09 -0.05 -5.45
C ALA A 218 16.94 0.96 -5.54
N THR A 219 15.93 0.79 -4.69
CA THR A 219 14.76 1.66 -4.62
C THR A 219 14.47 2.07 -3.19
N GLN A 220 13.68 3.13 -2.99
CA GLN A 220 13.37 3.64 -1.66
C GLN A 220 12.16 2.94 -1.05
N ASN A 221 12.24 2.67 0.25
CA ASN A 221 11.07 2.37 1.07
C ASN A 221 10.09 3.55 1.08
N LEU A 222 8.83 3.28 1.39
CA LEU A 222 7.85 4.30 1.70
C LEU A 222 8.32 5.12 2.91
N ARG A 223 8.17 6.45 2.80
CA ARG A 223 8.48 7.35 3.90
C ARG A 223 7.52 7.11 5.05
N GLN A 224 8.07 6.80 6.21
CA GLN A 224 7.30 6.64 7.45
C GLN A 224 6.56 7.94 7.80
N GLN A 225 5.23 7.89 7.83
CA GLN A 225 4.39 9.04 8.20
C GLN A 225 4.22 9.17 9.71
N ARG A 226 4.23 8.03 10.41
CA ARG A 226 4.09 7.94 11.88
C ARG A 226 4.96 6.83 12.41
N ALA A 227 5.42 6.96 13.65
CA ALA A 227 6.03 5.85 14.36
C ALA A 227 5.06 4.67 14.43
N PRO A 228 5.54 3.41 14.30
CA PRO A 228 4.74 2.24 14.62
C PRO A 228 4.09 2.38 16.00
N MET A 229 2.85 1.93 16.11
CA MET A 229 2.07 2.07 17.33
C MET A 229 1.17 0.86 17.55
N THR A 230 0.59 0.72 18.73
CA THR A 230 -0.41 -0.33 18.98
C THR A 230 -1.77 0.03 18.41
N ILE A 231 -2.65 -0.96 18.23
CA ILE A 231 -4.04 -0.75 17.81
C ILE A 231 -4.84 0.06 18.86
N GLU A 232 -4.40 0.06 20.12
CA GLU A 232 -4.96 0.92 21.17
C GLU A 232 -4.59 2.38 20.94
N GLN A 233 -3.30 2.68 20.74
CA GLN A 233 -2.83 4.03 20.43
C GLN A 233 -3.44 4.55 19.13
N TRP A 234 -3.50 3.70 18.10
CA TRP A 234 -4.15 3.98 16.82
C TRP A 234 -5.62 4.37 16.96
N SER A 235 -6.36 3.70 17.84
CA SER A 235 -7.79 4.00 18.05
C SER A 235 -8.04 5.37 18.69
N ASN A 236 -7.02 5.98 19.30
CA ASN A 236 -7.09 7.33 19.85
C ASN A 236 -6.74 8.43 18.83
N LEU A 237 -6.29 8.05 17.62
CA LEU A 237 -6.06 8.99 16.54
C LEU A 237 -7.38 9.52 15.97
N LEU A 238 -7.33 10.71 15.40
CA LEU A 238 -8.45 11.22 14.61
C LEU A 238 -8.61 10.36 13.35
N PRO A 239 -9.83 10.13 12.83
CA PRO A 239 -10.04 9.18 11.72
C PRO A 239 -9.17 9.42 10.47
N TYR A 240 -8.89 10.68 10.13
CA TYR A 240 -8.03 11.04 8.99
C TYR A 240 -6.54 10.69 9.21
N GLN A 241 -6.16 10.38 10.45
CA GLN A 241 -4.80 10.02 10.84
C GLN A 241 -4.61 8.49 10.96
N GLN A 242 -5.70 7.72 10.88
CA GLN A 242 -5.71 6.29 11.15
C GLN A 242 -5.29 5.42 9.97
N ILE A 243 -5.27 5.96 8.74
CA ILE A 243 -4.80 5.26 7.53
C ILE A 243 -3.58 6.01 6.98
N GLY A 244 -2.53 5.29 6.61
CA GLY A 244 -1.31 5.87 6.06
C GLY A 244 -0.08 4.95 6.14
N ASP A 245 1.08 5.50 5.82
CA ASP A 245 2.34 4.74 5.71
C ASP A 245 3.00 4.56 7.08
N PHE A 246 2.44 3.66 7.88
CA PHE A 246 2.95 3.26 9.19
C PHE A 246 2.38 1.89 9.61
N TRP A 247 2.98 1.30 10.64
CA TRP A 247 2.58 0.01 11.18
C TRP A 247 1.68 0.14 12.42
N VAL A 248 0.64 -0.68 12.50
CA VAL A 248 -0.26 -0.78 13.66
C VAL A 248 -0.22 -2.20 14.23
N VAL A 249 0.14 -2.34 15.51
CA VAL A 249 0.31 -3.64 16.17
C VAL A 249 -0.90 -4.00 17.00
N ASP A 250 -1.52 -5.13 16.69
CA ASP A 250 -2.50 -5.77 17.56
C ASP A 250 -1.78 -6.35 18.79
N HIS A 251 -1.93 -5.65 19.92
CA HIS A 251 -1.34 -6.01 21.21
C HIS A 251 -2.00 -7.24 21.87
N THR A 252 -3.02 -7.85 21.24
CA THR A 252 -3.60 -9.14 21.67
C THR A 252 -2.89 -10.32 21.02
N THR A 253 -2.46 -10.17 19.76
CA THR A 253 -1.92 -11.28 18.95
C THR A 253 -0.44 -11.14 18.59
N GLY A 254 0.11 -9.94 18.71
CA GLY A 254 1.48 -9.61 18.27
C GLY A 254 1.61 -9.38 16.76
N TRP A 255 0.51 -9.44 15.99
CA TRP A 255 0.51 -9.10 14.57
C TRP A 255 0.61 -7.58 14.37
N ALA A 256 1.59 -7.15 13.60
CA ALA A 256 1.75 -5.80 13.09
C ALA A 256 1.19 -5.72 11.66
N TYR A 257 0.35 -4.74 11.38
CA TYR A 257 -0.36 -4.55 10.13
C TYR A 257 0.08 -3.25 9.47
N TRP A 258 0.30 -3.27 8.16
CA TRP A 258 0.54 -2.05 7.40
C TRP A 258 -0.76 -1.26 7.27
N ALA A 259 -0.78 0.03 7.64
CA ALA A 259 -2.01 0.81 7.78
C ALA A 259 -2.53 1.44 6.47
N SER A 260 -2.05 0.98 5.32
CA SER A 260 -2.55 1.33 3.99
C SER A 260 -2.46 0.12 3.06
N LEU A 261 -2.93 0.24 1.81
CA LEU A 261 -2.64 -0.77 0.79
C LEU A 261 -1.20 -0.59 0.32
N LEU A 262 -0.41 -1.66 0.33
CA LEU A 262 0.93 -1.62 -0.25
C LEU A 262 0.82 -1.87 -1.75
N GLU A 263 1.08 -0.84 -2.54
CA GLU A 263 0.86 -0.82 -3.98
C GLU A 263 2.03 -1.49 -4.75
N PRO A 264 1.82 -1.91 -6.00
CA PRO A 264 2.87 -2.56 -6.82
C PRO A 264 4.18 -1.78 -6.88
N GLY A 265 5.30 -2.49 -6.68
CA GLY A 265 6.65 -1.94 -6.75
C GLY A 265 7.05 -1.06 -5.57
N GLN A 266 6.38 -1.19 -4.42
CA GLN A 266 6.74 -0.49 -3.18
C GLN A 266 7.20 -1.44 -2.10
N ALA A 267 8.02 -0.91 -1.19
CA ALA A 267 8.22 -1.48 0.11
C ALA A 267 7.70 -0.56 1.21
N SER A 268 7.07 -1.13 2.24
CA SER A 268 6.68 -0.42 3.45
C SER A 268 7.87 0.28 4.11
N SER A 269 7.61 1.20 5.04
CA SER A 269 8.64 1.61 5.99
C SER A 269 9.03 0.44 6.90
N TYR A 270 10.11 0.59 7.65
CA TYR A 270 10.54 -0.43 8.61
C TYR A 270 9.49 -0.62 9.70
N LEU A 271 9.21 -1.89 10.03
CA LEU A 271 8.58 -2.26 11.28
C LEU A 271 9.63 -2.22 12.40
N LEU A 272 10.77 -2.88 12.17
CA LEU A 272 11.90 -2.98 13.09
C LEU A 272 13.14 -2.36 12.41
N ASP A 273 13.92 -1.58 13.16
CA ASP A 273 15.17 -0.91 12.75
C ASP A 273 16.38 -1.50 13.49
N ALA A 274 16.20 -1.90 14.76
CA ALA A 274 17.28 -2.50 15.55
C ALA A 274 16.77 -3.47 16.61
N ALA A 275 17.66 -4.38 17.01
CA ALA A 275 17.43 -5.35 18.07
C ALA A 275 18.68 -5.49 18.94
N GLU A 276 18.79 -4.62 19.94
CA GLU A 276 19.99 -4.42 20.75
C GLU A 276 19.94 -5.21 22.05
N LEU A 277 21.05 -5.86 22.41
CA LEU A 277 21.20 -6.53 23.70
C LEU A 277 21.61 -5.49 24.76
N THR A 278 20.98 -5.58 25.92
CA THR A 278 21.33 -4.73 27.06
C THR A 278 22.51 -5.33 27.83
N ASP A 279 23.26 -4.49 28.55
CA ASP A 279 24.35 -4.90 29.46
C ASP A 279 23.94 -5.98 30.48
N ALA A 280 22.64 -6.09 30.81
CA ALA A 280 22.13 -7.09 31.74
C ALA A 280 22.35 -8.55 31.28
N ILE A 281 22.65 -8.78 30.00
CA ILE A 281 23.04 -10.11 29.50
C ILE A 281 24.38 -10.55 30.08
N GLU A 282 25.32 -9.62 30.30
CA GLU A 282 26.65 -9.92 30.83
C GLU A 282 26.57 -10.45 32.27
N ASP A 283 25.69 -9.88 33.08
CA ASP A 283 25.36 -10.35 34.44
C ASP A 283 24.84 -11.79 34.46
N THR A 284 24.13 -12.19 33.40
CA THR A 284 23.45 -13.49 33.32
C THR A 284 24.35 -14.56 32.74
N VAL A 285 25.21 -14.22 31.79
CA VAL A 285 26.10 -15.14 31.07
C VAL A 285 27.36 -15.44 31.86
N PHE A 286 27.94 -14.46 32.57
CA PHE A 286 29.16 -14.57 33.40
C PHE A 286 30.15 -15.70 33.02
N ASN A 287 31.17 -15.38 32.21
CA ASN A 287 32.15 -16.33 31.65
C ASN A 287 31.53 -17.44 30.76
N GLY A 288 30.44 -17.16 30.05
CA GLY A 288 29.82 -18.09 29.11
C GLY A 288 29.49 -17.45 27.76
N SER A 289 28.49 -17.99 27.07
CA SER A 289 28.00 -17.49 25.79
C SER A 289 26.47 -17.34 25.80
N TYR A 290 25.92 -16.59 24.86
CA TYR A 290 24.47 -16.50 24.66
C TYR A 290 24.13 -16.60 23.18
N TYR A 291 22.87 -16.93 22.91
CA TYR A 291 22.25 -16.80 21.60
C TYR A 291 20.95 -16.03 21.76
N TYR A 292 20.76 -15.06 20.88
CA TYR A 292 19.52 -14.32 20.74
C TYR A 292 19.11 -14.34 19.28
N GLY A 293 17.80 -14.51 19.03
CA GLY A 293 17.25 -14.52 17.69
C GLY A 293 15.85 -13.94 17.64
N ILE A 294 15.54 -13.31 16.52
CA ILE A 294 14.19 -12.86 16.16
C ILE A 294 13.76 -13.59 14.89
N HIS A 295 12.62 -14.26 14.99
CA HIS A 295 11.92 -14.88 13.88
C HIS A 295 10.82 -13.94 13.36
N VAL A 296 10.73 -13.82 12.04
CA VAL A 296 9.75 -12.98 11.35
C VAL A 296 8.75 -13.88 10.61
N ASP A 297 7.50 -13.86 11.06
CA ASP A 297 6.38 -14.51 10.40
C ASP A 297 5.57 -13.46 9.62
N SER A 298 5.00 -13.80 8.47
CA SER A 298 4.24 -12.84 7.67
C SER A 298 3.08 -13.46 6.92
N GLN A 299 2.10 -12.61 6.61
CA GLN A 299 1.01 -12.95 5.72
C GLN A 299 0.73 -11.77 4.80
N LEU A 300 0.77 -12.06 3.50
CA LEU A 300 0.69 -11.09 2.42
C LEU A 300 -0.44 -11.53 1.51
N ILE A 301 -1.52 -10.76 1.48
CA ILE A 301 -2.78 -11.19 0.83
C ILE A 301 -3.37 -10.07 -0.01
N SER A 302 -4.21 -10.46 -0.97
CA SER A 302 -5.05 -9.49 -1.67
C SER A 302 -6.06 -8.85 -0.70
N PRO A 303 -6.45 -7.58 -0.92
CA PRO A 303 -7.40 -6.88 -0.05
C PRO A 303 -8.73 -7.64 0.15
N ASP A 304 -9.20 -8.35 -0.88
CA ASP A 304 -10.46 -9.13 -0.85
C ASP A 304 -10.43 -10.31 0.15
N ASN A 305 -9.24 -10.77 0.56
CA ASN A 305 -9.07 -11.90 1.49
C ASN A 305 -8.75 -11.44 2.92
N SER A 306 -8.82 -10.14 3.22
CA SER A 306 -8.37 -9.60 4.51
C SER A 306 -9.15 -10.08 5.73
N ASP A 307 -10.31 -10.69 5.54
CA ASP A 307 -11.04 -11.32 6.65
C ASP A 307 -10.27 -12.53 7.24
N ASP A 308 -9.31 -13.11 6.50
CA ASP A 308 -8.37 -14.13 6.99
C ASP A 308 -7.47 -13.60 8.13
N PHE A 309 -7.38 -12.28 8.31
CA PHE A 309 -6.61 -11.66 9.39
C PHE A 309 -7.38 -11.56 10.71
N LEU A 310 -8.72 -11.64 10.69
CA LEU A 310 -9.58 -11.43 11.86
C LEU A 310 -9.43 -12.45 13.01
N PRO A 311 -9.15 -13.75 12.78
CA PRO A 311 -9.17 -14.74 13.85
C PRO A 311 -8.25 -14.39 15.04
N GLY A 312 -8.84 -14.26 16.22
CA GLY A 312 -8.14 -13.99 17.48
C GLY A 312 -7.70 -12.55 17.69
N GLY A 313 -7.99 -11.64 16.75
CA GLY A 313 -7.57 -10.25 16.82
C GLY A 313 -8.38 -9.39 17.79
N ASP A 314 -7.85 -8.20 18.07
CA ASP A 314 -8.54 -7.16 18.84
C ASP A 314 -9.88 -6.77 18.20
N SER A 315 -10.87 -6.39 19.03
CA SER A 315 -12.20 -5.93 18.60
C SER A 315 -12.21 -4.80 17.56
N ARG A 316 -11.14 -4.01 17.48
CA ARG A 316 -10.97 -2.91 16.51
C ARG A 316 -10.44 -3.36 15.15
N LEU A 317 -9.92 -4.57 15.06
CA LEU A 317 -9.23 -5.06 13.86
C LEU A 317 -10.16 -5.07 12.63
N GLU A 318 -11.42 -5.45 12.79
CA GLU A 318 -12.37 -5.47 11.68
C GLU A 318 -12.60 -4.09 11.06
N ALA A 319 -12.81 -3.07 11.90
CA ALA A 319 -12.96 -1.69 11.46
C ALA A 319 -11.66 -1.20 10.80
N PHE A 320 -10.51 -1.51 11.39
CA PHE A 320 -9.20 -1.14 10.84
C PHE A 320 -8.93 -1.74 9.46
N LEU A 321 -9.15 -3.05 9.28
CA LEU A 321 -8.98 -3.73 7.98
C LEU A 321 -9.96 -3.17 6.93
N THR A 322 -11.19 -2.84 7.35
CA THR A 322 -12.15 -2.15 6.48
C THR A 322 -11.65 -0.77 6.07
N GLY A 323 -11.08 -0.01 7.01
CA GLY A 323 -10.52 1.29 6.72
C GLY A 323 -9.33 1.25 5.77
N ILE A 324 -8.47 0.24 5.85
CA ILE A 324 -7.37 0.04 4.88
C ILE A 324 -7.96 -0.16 3.47
N ARG A 325 -8.96 -1.03 3.31
CA ARG A 325 -9.60 -1.29 2.01
C ARG A 325 -10.27 -0.05 1.42
N ASN A 326 -10.90 0.76 2.28
CA ASN A 326 -11.59 1.97 1.86
C ASN A 326 -10.67 3.20 1.76
N ASN A 327 -9.40 3.05 2.17
CA ASN A 327 -8.44 4.13 2.40
C ASN A 327 -9.01 5.25 3.31
N SER A 328 -9.85 4.88 4.28
CA SER A 328 -10.58 5.81 5.14
C SER A 328 -11.22 5.11 6.35
N MET A 329 -11.01 5.64 7.57
CA MET A 329 -11.70 5.18 8.80
C MET A 329 -13.04 5.90 9.07
N ASN A 330 -13.40 6.80 8.18
CA ASN A 330 -14.42 7.80 8.38
C ASN A 330 -15.84 7.31 8.00
N ASP A 331 -16.04 5.99 7.91
CA ASP A 331 -17.26 5.37 7.39
C ASP A 331 -18.25 4.94 8.49
N GLU A 332 -18.13 5.45 9.73
CA GLU A 332 -19.13 5.17 10.76
C GLU A 332 -20.52 5.68 10.33
N GLY A 333 -21.42 4.75 10.02
CA GLY A 333 -22.82 5.02 9.71
C GLY A 333 -23.17 5.14 8.22
N THR A 334 -22.25 4.89 7.29
CA THR A 334 -22.56 4.88 5.85
C THR A 334 -22.82 3.46 5.32
N THR A 335 -23.82 3.33 4.44
CA THR A 335 -24.17 2.09 3.73
C THR A 335 -23.51 1.97 2.36
N ASN A 336 -22.62 2.90 2.03
CA ASN A 336 -21.95 2.95 0.73
C ASN A 336 -21.13 1.68 0.50
N ALA A 337 -21.18 1.15 -0.73
CA ALA A 337 -20.42 -0.03 -1.12
C ALA A 337 -18.91 0.15 -0.86
N ARG A 338 -18.23 -0.97 -0.56
CA ARG A 338 -16.77 -1.02 -0.39
C ARG A 338 -16.06 -0.73 -1.72
N ALA A 339 -14.80 -0.31 -1.64
CA ALA A 339 -13.99 0.04 -2.82
C ALA A 339 -13.78 -1.12 -3.80
N ASP A 340 -13.78 -2.36 -3.33
CA ASP A 340 -13.62 -3.60 -4.10
C ASP A 340 -14.91 -4.07 -4.80
N ILE A 341 -16.05 -3.45 -4.50
CA ILE A 341 -17.36 -3.82 -5.06
C ILE A 341 -17.77 -2.77 -6.10
N ASP A 342 -17.84 -3.19 -7.36
CA ASP A 342 -18.49 -2.39 -8.40
C ASP A 342 -20.00 -2.36 -8.17
N ALA A 343 -20.52 -1.17 -7.89
CA ALA A 343 -21.92 -0.94 -7.56
C ALA A 343 -22.55 0.14 -8.46
N PRO A 344 -23.87 0.08 -8.70
CA PRO A 344 -24.56 1.14 -9.45
C PRO A 344 -24.56 2.47 -8.67
N PRO A 345 -24.71 3.62 -9.34
CA PRO A 345 -24.74 4.94 -8.68
C PRO A 345 -25.78 5.05 -7.55
N SER A 346 -26.94 4.41 -7.72
CA SER A 346 -28.01 4.34 -6.71
C SER A 346 -27.63 3.65 -5.39
N SER A 347 -26.51 2.92 -5.32
CA SER A 347 -26.01 2.28 -4.10
C SER A 347 -25.15 3.22 -3.23
N PHE A 348 -24.85 4.43 -3.70
CA PHE A 348 -24.05 5.41 -2.98
C PHE A 348 -24.94 6.52 -2.43
N ASN A 349 -24.63 6.96 -1.22
CA ASN A 349 -25.12 8.14 -0.54
C ASN A 349 -23.91 9.07 -0.30
N PHE A 350 -23.72 10.02 -1.21
CA PHE A 350 -22.57 10.91 -1.22
C PHE A 350 -22.61 11.94 -0.08
N ASP A 351 -23.78 12.28 0.46
CA ASP A 351 -23.92 13.16 1.64
C ASP A 351 -23.26 12.57 2.89
N THR A 352 -23.14 11.24 2.94
CA THR A 352 -22.49 10.52 4.06
C THR A 352 -21.03 10.19 3.75
N MET A 353 -20.54 10.50 2.55
CA MET A 353 -19.20 10.15 2.13
C MET A 353 -18.20 11.20 2.60
N LEU A 354 -17.11 10.75 3.23
CA LEU A 354 -16.06 11.64 3.69
C LEU A 354 -14.89 11.73 2.71
N PRO A 355 -14.23 12.91 2.61
CA PRO A 355 -13.07 13.13 1.76
C PRO A 355 -11.99 12.05 1.91
N GLY A 356 -11.39 11.64 0.79
CA GLY A 356 -10.33 10.63 0.75
C GLY A 356 -10.81 9.18 0.60
N ARG A 357 -12.12 8.93 0.68
CA ARG A 357 -12.69 7.60 0.48
C ARG A 357 -12.54 7.13 -0.97
N VAL A 358 -12.11 5.88 -1.16
CA VAL A 358 -12.12 5.19 -2.44
C VAL A 358 -13.40 4.37 -2.61
N PHE A 359 -13.99 4.38 -3.81
CA PHE A 359 -15.18 3.60 -4.13
C PHE A 359 -15.22 3.23 -5.63
N THR A 360 -15.90 2.14 -5.98
CA THR A 360 -16.08 1.73 -7.39
C THR A 360 -17.54 1.86 -7.79
N MET A 361 -17.81 2.73 -8.76
CA MET A 361 -19.15 3.05 -9.24
C MET A 361 -19.22 2.88 -10.75
N ALA A 362 -20.11 2.01 -11.21
CA ALA A 362 -20.38 1.77 -12.63
C ALA A 362 -19.11 1.48 -13.45
N GLY A 363 -18.25 0.59 -12.95
CA GLY A 363 -17.04 0.11 -13.62
C GLY A 363 -15.82 1.03 -13.51
N GLU A 364 -15.93 2.19 -12.84
CA GLU A 364 -14.81 3.10 -12.59
C GLU A 364 -14.56 3.26 -11.10
N GLN A 365 -13.28 3.30 -10.72
CA GLN A 365 -12.87 3.56 -9.34
C GLN A 365 -12.55 5.04 -9.15
N TYR A 366 -13.11 5.63 -8.10
CA TYR A 366 -13.03 7.04 -7.76
C TYR A 366 -12.47 7.25 -6.36
N LEU A 367 -11.92 8.44 -6.15
CA LEU A 367 -11.63 9.04 -4.85
C LEU A 367 -12.63 10.19 -4.64
N TYR A 368 -13.32 10.17 -3.50
CA TYR A 368 -14.21 11.25 -3.09
C TYR A 368 -13.42 12.45 -2.60
N LEU A 369 -13.69 13.64 -3.15
CA LEU A 369 -12.91 14.85 -2.85
C LEU A 369 -13.60 15.77 -1.84
N GLU A 370 -14.81 16.25 -2.16
CA GLU A 370 -15.54 17.14 -1.26
C GLU A 370 -17.04 17.17 -1.56
N ASP A 371 -17.82 17.54 -0.55
CA ASP A 371 -19.19 18.04 -0.71
C ASP A 371 -19.12 19.55 -1.02
N GLN A 372 -19.57 19.95 -2.20
CA GLN A 372 -19.67 21.36 -2.61
C GLN A 372 -21.01 22.01 -2.21
N GLY A 373 -21.86 21.28 -1.50
CA GLY A 373 -23.17 21.68 -1.04
C GLY A 373 -24.25 21.55 -2.12
N SER A 374 -25.51 21.67 -1.69
CA SER A 374 -26.69 21.55 -2.57
C SER A 374 -26.74 20.21 -3.34
N GLY A 375 -26.26 19.13 -2.72
CA GLY A 375 -26.20 17.78 -3.31
C GLY A 375 -25.11 17.61 -4.36
N ASN A 376 -24.16 18.55 -4.48
CA ASN A 376 -23.07 18.49 -5.46
C ASN A 376 -21.81 17.93 -4.81
N HIS A 377 -21.25 16.89 -5.40
CA HIS A 377 -20.09 16.19 -4.86
C HIS A 377 -18.98 16.12 -5.91
N MET A 378 -17.76 16.49 -5.51
CA MET A 378 -16.60 16.38 -6.39
C MET A 378 -15.93 15.03 -6.18
N ILE A 379 -15.66 14.33 -7.28
CA ILE A 379 -14.95 13.05 -7.29
C ILE A 379 -13.89 13.05 -8.38
N ILE A 380 -12.81 12.30 -8.16
CA ILE A 380 -11.71 12.16 -9.12
C ILE A 380 -11.44 10.69 -9.39
N ARG A 381 -11.07 10.34 -10.62
CA ARG A 381 -10.65 8.98 -10.94
C ARG A 381 -9.48 8.55 -10.05
N HIS A 382 -9.54 7.35 -9.50
CA HIS A 382 -8.52 6.88 -8.57
C HIS A 382 -7.17 6.69 -9.26
N ASP A 383 -7.15 6.06 -10.43
CA ASP A 383 -5.98 5.90 -11.33
C ASP A 383 -5.92 6.98 -12.41
N PRO A 384 -4.77 7.64 -12.64
CA PRO A 384 -4.61 8.52 -13.78
C PRO A 384 -4.67 7.73 -15.10
N ILE A 385 -5.07 8.42 -16.15
CA ILE A 385 -4.88 7.95 -17.51
C ILE A 385 -3.40 8.17 -17.85
N ARG A 386 -2.64 7.07 -17.79
CA ARG A 386 -1.18 7.02 -17.95
C ARG A 386 -0.75 7.18 -19.40
N ASN A 387 0.52 7.52 -19.60
CA ASN A 387 1.12 7.70 -20.93
C ASN A 387 0.44 8.81 -21.75
N VAL A 388 0.04 9.89 -21.07
CA VAL A 388 -0.61 11.06 -21.71
C VAL A 388 0.09 12.33 -21.28
N GLY A 389 0.42 13.19 -22.26
CA GLY A 389 0.97 14.53 -22.02
C GLY A 389 -0.12 15.60 -21.91
N SER A 390 0.27 16.79 -21.46
CA SER A 390 -0.62 17.95 -21.33
C SER A 390 -1.32 18.37 -22.63
N PRO A 391 -0.69 18.35 -23.83
CA PRO A 391 -1.37 18.72 -25.08
C PRO A 391 -2.61 17.87 -25.39
N ASP A 392 -2.61 16.60 -24.97
CA ASP A 392 -3.69 15.66 -25.22
C ASP A 392 -4.76 15.67 -24.10
N GLN A 393 -4.52 16.40 -23.00
CA GLN A 393 -5.39 16.44 -21.82
C GLN A 393 -6.86 16.75 -22.16
N PRO A 394 -7.19 17.77 -23.00
CA PRO A 394 -8.59 18.04 -23.33
C PRO A 394 -9.28 16.87 -24.04
N GLN A 395 -8.59 16.21 -24.97
CA GLN A 395 -9.15 15.08 -25.71
C GLN A 395 -9.33 13.85 -24.82
N VAL A 396 -8.36 13.59 -23.93
CA VAL A 396 -8.41 12.45 -23.01
C VAL A 396 -9.52 12.61 -21.98
N LEU A 397 -9.71 13.81 -21.42
CA LEU A 397 -10.84 14.10 -20.54
C LEU A 397 -12.19 13.91 -21.24
N SER A 398 -12.31 14.40 -22.48
CA SER A 398 -13.53 14.25 -23.30
C SER A 398 -13.85 12.78 -23.63
N ASN A 399 -12.83 12.01 -24.02
CA ASN A 399 -12.98 10.59 -24.31
C ASN A 399 -13.39 9.79 -23.08
N TRP A 400 -12.77 10.06 -21.93
CA TRP A 400 -13.12 9.38 -20.69
C TRP A 400 -14.55 9.71 -20.26
N PHE A 401 -14.93 10.99 -20.27
CA PHE A 401 -16.31 11.40 -19.94
C PHE A 401 -17.35 10.73 -20.84
N SER A 402 -17.08 10.67 -22.15
CA SER A 402 -17.98 10.03 -23.13
C SER A 402 -18.09 8.52 -22.95
N GLY A 403 -17.09 7.90 -22.32
CA GLY A 403 -17.03 6.47 -22.04
C GLY A 403 -17.66 6.05 -20.70
N LEU A 404 -18.03 7.01 -19.84
CA LEU A 404 -18.69 6.72 -18.55
C LEU A 404 -20.06 6.07 -18.77
N ASP A 405 -20.54 5.35 -17.76
CA ASP A 405 -21.93 4.88 -17.74
C ASP A 405 -22.92 6.05 -17.90
N THR A 406 -24.02 5.81 -18.62
CA THR A 406 -25.01 6.84 -18.92
C THR A 406 -25.68 7.44 -17.69
N GLU A 407 -25.85 6.67 -16.61
CA GLU A 407 -26.40 7.17 -15.35
C GLU A 407 -25.40 8.14 -14.70
N VAL A 408 -24.10 7.80 -14.71
CA VAL A 408 -23.04 8.69 -14.20
C VAL A 408 -22.95 9.96 -15.03
N GLN A 409 -22.97 9.87 -16.37
CA GLN A 409 -23.00 11.06 -17.25
C GLN A 409 -24.19 11.97 -16.93
N GLY A 410 -25.36 11.39 -16.64
CA GLY A 410 -26.57 12.12 -16.28
C GLY A 410 -26.50 12.86 -14.94
N MET A 411 -25.62 12.44 -14.01
CA MET A 411 -25.39 13.10 -12.73
C MET A 411 -24.42 14.29 -12.84
N VAL A 412 -23.56 14.31 -13.86
CA VAL A 412 -22.48 15.30 -13.96
C VAL A 412 -23.01 16.72 -14.13
N GLN A 413 -22.53 17.60 -13.26
CA GLN A 413 -22.90 18.99 -13.20
C GLN A 413 -22.05 19.85 -14.15
N PRO A 414 -22.64 20.95 -14.65
CA PRO A 414 -21.91 21.85 -15.52
C PRO A 414 -20.81 22.59 -14.77
N VAL A 415 -19.63 22.67 -15.40
CA VAL A 415 -18.49 23.47 -14.94
C VAL A 415 -18.01 24.39 -16.06
N SER A 416 -17.37 25.49 -15.67
CA SER A 416 -16.80 26.46 -16.60
C SER A 416 -15.27 26.45 -16.49
N ILE A 417 -14.61 25.81 -17.45
CA ILE A 417 -13.15 25.85 -17.56
C ILE A 417 -12.74 27.04 -18.44
N PRO A 418 -11.85 27.95 -17.97
CA PRO A 418 -11.40 29.08 -18.78
C PRO A 418 -10.76 28.65 -20.09
N ALA A 419 -11.09 29.32 -21.20
CA ALA A 419 -10.45 29.07 -22.48
C ALA A 419 -8.93 29.33 -22.46
N VAL A 420 -8.49 30.25 -21.60
CA VAL A 420 -7.08 30.47 -21.25
C VAL A 420 -6.97 30.29 -19.74
N VAL A 421 -6.40 29.16 -19.32
CA VAL A 421 -6.22 28.83 -17.90
C VAL A 421 -5.16 29.76 -17.29
N PRO A 422 -5.43 30.41 -16.15
CA PRO A 422 -4.43 31.24 -15.48
C PRO A 422 -3.27 30.38 -14.96
N GLY A 423 -2.05 30.83 -15.19
CA GLY A 423 -0.83 30.14 -14.78
C GLY A 423 0.00 30.94 -13.79
N ILE A 424 0.89 30.24 -13.08
CA ILE A 424 1.92 30.83 -12.22
C ILE A 424 3.19 29.99 -12.32
N SER A 425 4.35 30.64 -12.40
CA SER A 425 5.63 29.92 -12.45
C SER A 425 5.98 29.31 -11.10
N ASP A 426 6.74 28.22 -11.10
CA ASP A 426 7.26 27.57 -9.87
C ASP A 426 7.99 28.58 -8.97
N ALA A 427 8.81 29.45 -9.57
CA ALA A 427 9.56 30.48 -8.85
C ALA A 427 8.66 31.55 -8.21
N ALA A 428 7.54 31.89 -8.83
CA ALA A 428 6.59 32.88 -8.29
C ALA A 428 5.65 32.27 -7.23
N ALA A 429 5.49 30.94 -7.22
CA ALA A 429 4.70 30.23 -6.23
C ALA A 429 5.44 30.08 -4.89
N ALA A 430 6.78 30.04 -4.89
CA ALA A 430 7.57 30.05 -3.66
C ALA A 430 7.35 31.33 -2.81
N PRO A 431 7.54 31.29 -1.47
CA PRO A 431 8.02 30.17 -0.65
C PRO A 431 6.95 29.10 -0.38
N TRP A 432 7.28 28.07 0.41
CA TRP A 432 6.39 26.93 0.71
C TRP A 432 6.04 26.87 2.20
N ASP A 433 4.82 26.43 2.51
CA ASP A 433 4.31 26.25 3.88
C ASP A 433 3.84 24.80 4.10
N GLY A 434 3.91 24.31 5.34
CA GLY A 434 3.56 22.93 5.72
C GLY A 434 4.52 21.84 5.24
N GLY A 435 5.75 22.22 4.87
CA GLY A 435 6.79 21.31 4.39
C GLY A 435 7.34 21.71 3.02
N HIS A 436 8.45 21.09 2.60
CA HIS A 436 9.04 21.39 1.30
C HIS A 436 8.06 21.04 0.17
N ARG A 437 7.64 22.05 -0.60
CA ARG A 437 6.71 21.90 -1.74
C ARG A 437 5.36 21.25 -1.36
N TRP A 438 4.91 21.45 -0.12
CA TRP A 438 3.57 21.03 0.31
C TRP A 438 2.50 21.92 -0.30
N LEU A 439 2.47 23.20 0.08
CA LEU A 439 1.58 24.24 -0.44
C LEU A 439 2.34 25.56 -0.62
N PRO A 440 1.94 26.41 -1.59
CA PRO A 440 2.52 27.74 -1.72
C PRO A 440 2.23 28.54 -0.45
N ALA A 441 3.28 29.09 0.16
CA ALA A 441 3.12 30.00 1.28
C ALA A 441 2.49 31.31 0.81
N GLU A 442 1.86 32.03 1.74
CA GLU A 442 1.22 33.31 1.45
C GLU A 442 0.18 33.20 0.32
N TRP A 443 -0.60 32.11 0.29
CA TRP A 443 -1.62 31.87 -0.73
C TRP A 443 -2.60 33.03 -0.93
N GLU A 444 -2.78 33.85 0.11
CA GLU A 444 -3.60 35.06 0.09
C GLU A 444 -2.98 36.27 -0.64
N ALA A 445 -1.72 36.18 -1.06
CA ALA A 445 -1.04 37.25 -1.77
C ALA A 445 -1.60 37.46 -3.18
N THR A 446 -1.61 38.72 -3.64
CA THR A 446 -2.20 39.13 -4.92
C THR A 446 -1.60 38.44 -6.15
N ARG A 447 -0.37 37.92 -6.06
CA ARG A 447 0.25 37.12 -7.13
C ARG A 447 -0.52 35.84 -7.46
N PHE A 448 -1.33 35.34 -6.53
CA PHE A 448 -2.16 34.15 -6.73
C PHE A 448 -3.59 34.46 -7.16
N ASP A 449 -4.04 35.73 -7.20
CA ASP A 449 -5.45 36.07 -7.42
C ASP A 449 -6.07 35.37 -8.64
N ALA A 450 -5.37 35.38 -9.77
CA ALA A 450 -5.85 34.74 -10.99
C ALA A 450 -5.91 33.21 -10.88
N VAL A 451 -4.87 32.57 -10.32
CA VAL A 451 -4.81 31.11 -10.19
C VAL A 451 -5.80 30.63 -9.13
N ARG A 452 -5.89 31.33 -8.00
CA ARG A 452 -6.83 31.07 -6.91
C ARG A 452 -8.29 31.18 -7.35
N ALA A 453 -8.59 32.09 -8.28
CA ALA A 453 -9.91 32.22 -8.88
C ALA A 453 -10.28 31.05 -9.81
N ASP A 454 -9.31 30.28 -10.29
CA ASP A 454 -9.53 29.06 -11.08
C ASP A 454 -9.84 27.85 -10.18
N ARG A 455 -10.67 28.04 -9.14
CA ARG A 455 -11.25 26.93 -8.37
C ARG A 455 -12.45 26.38 -9.13
N THR A 456 -12.52 25.06 -9.26
CA THR A 456 -13.61 24.36 -9.93
C THR A 456 -14.80 24.22 -9.01
N VAL A 457 -15.92 24.82 -9.42
CA VAL A 457 -17.22 24.70 -8.76
C VAL A 457 -18.31 24.53 -9.80
N VAL A 458 -19.48 24.05 -9.38
CA VAL A 458 -20.66 24.01 -10.26
C VAL A 458 -20.95 25.40 -10.81
N ASN A 459 -21.11 25.48 -12.13
CA ASN A 459 -21.46 26.70 -12.84
C ASN A 459 -22.55 26.38 -13.88
N SER A 460 -23.76 26.86 -13.62
CA SER A 460 -24.94 26.61 -14.47
C SER A 460 -24.83 27.18 -15.89
N SER A 461 -23.89 28.09 -16.15
CA SER A 461 -23.59 28.59 -17.51
C SER A 461 -22.51 27.78 -18.22
N GLY A 462 -21.92 26.79 -17.54
CA GLY A 462 -20.92 25.88 -18.09
C GLY A 462 -21.53 24.68 -18.81
N THR A 463 -20.71 23.65 -19.00
CA THR A 463 -21.11 22.39 -19.66
C THR A 463 -20.77 21.22 -18.76
N PRO A 464 -21.64 20.19 -18.64
CA PRO A 464 -21.28 18.92 -18.00
C PRO A 464 -20.07 18.31 -18.71
N GLN A 465 -18.95 18.20 -18.00
CA GLN A 465 -17.70 17.72 -18.57
C GLN A 465 -16.75 17.24 -17.46
N ALA A 466 -15.83 16.35 -17.83
CA ALA A 466 -14.67 16.06 -17.00
C ALA A 466 -13.62 17.18 -17.09
N PHE A 467 -12.85 17.36 -16.02
CA PHE A 467 -11.78 18.34 -15.93
C PHE A 467 -10.56 17.77 -15.21
N ALA A 468 -9.39 18.39 -15.39
CA ALA A 468 -8.24 18.17 -14.52
C ALA A 468 -8.24 19.23 -13.41
N LEU A 469 -7.91 18.87 -12.18
CA LEU A 469 -7.84 19.80 -11.06
C LEU A 469 -6.84 20.96 -11.36
N SER A 470 -7.15 22.16 -10.88
CA SER A 470 -6.20 23.29 -10.88
C SER A 470 -5.31 23.25 -9.65
N LEU A 471 -4.29 24.10 -9.63
CA LEU A 471 -3.53 24.37 -8.42
C LEU A 471 -4.43 24.90 -7.29
N ALA A 472 -5.45 25.70 -7.61
CA ALA A 472 -6.40 26.18 -6.60
C ALA A 472 -7.25 25.06 -6.00
N ASP A 473 -7.70 24.10 -6.83
CA ASP A 473 -8.40 22.90 -6.35
C ASP A 473 -7.50 22.11 -5.41
N VAL A 474 -6.24 21.86 -5.80
CA VAL A 474 -5.30 21.09 -4.97
C VAL A 474 -4.98 21.79 -3.66
N VAL A 475 -4.76 23.10 -3.67
CA VAL A 475 -4.54 23.88 -2.44
C VAL A 475 -5.76 23.80 -1.52
N HIS A 476 -6.97 23.98 -2.06
CA HIS A 476 -8.22 23.91 -1.31
C HIS A 476 -8.47 22.52 -0.69
N LEU A 477 -8.18 21.46 -1.43
CA LEU A 477 -8.38 20.08 -1.02
C LEU A 477 -7.26 19.54 -0.10
N SER A 478 -6.16 20.28 0.05
CA SER A 478 -5.03 19.87 0.88
C SER A 478 -5.14 20.39 2.31
N THR A 479 -6.15 19.88 3.03
CA THR A 479 -6.40 20.22 4.43
C THR A 479 -6.33 18.97 5.29
N GLU A 480 -6.14 19.11 6.60
CA GLU A 480 -6.05 17.97 7.52
C GLU A 480 -7.24 17.00 7.43
N THR A 481 -8.43 17.51 7.12
CA THR A 481 -9.66 16.72 6.98
C THR A 481 -10.10 16.55 5.52
N GLY A 482 -9.33 17.08 4.57
CA GLY A 482 -9.59 16.99 3.15
C GLY A 482 -9.11 15.68 2.54
N PRO A 483 -9.28 15.49 1.23
CA PRO A 483 -8.88 14.26 0.56
C PRO A 483 -7.36 14.14 0.37
N PHE A 484 -6.61 15.24 0.52
CA PHE A 484 -5.15 15.26 0.44
C PHE A 484 -4.52 15.81 1.73
N PRO A 485 -4.64 15.12 2.87
CA PRO A 485 -4.22 15.67 4.16
C PRO A 485 -2.70 15.57 4.38
N ASN A 486 -1.99 14.79 3.55
CA ASN A 486 -0.54 14.69 3.55
C ASN A 486 -0.01 14.37 2.14
N PHE A 487 1.32 14.36 2.00
CA PHE A 487 2.00 14.09 0.74
C PHE A 487 1.60 12.76 0.11
N ALA A 488 1.62 11.67 0.86
CA ALA A 488 1.37 10.35 0.30
C ALA A 488 -0.08 10.22 -0.19
N GLN A 489 -1.05 10.74 0.55
CA GLN A 489 -2.47 10.66 0.15
C GLN A 489 -2.83 11.58 -1.03
N ARG A 490 -1.93 12.47 -1.46
CA ARG A 490 -2.10 13.29 -2.68
C ARG A 490 -1.75 12.53 -3.96
N ILE A 491 -0.88 11.52 -3.89
CA ILE A 491 -0.51 10.75 -5.08
C ILE A 491 -1.70 9.92 -5.58
N ALA A 492 -1.66 9.49 -6.83
CA ALA A 492 -2.65 8.56 -7.33
C ALA A 492 -2.21 7.10 -7.15
N THR A 493 -3.15 6.17 -7.28
CA THR A 493 -2.88 4.71 -7.16
C THR A 493 -1.73 4.24 -8.04
N GLY A 494 -1.07 3.17 -7.62
CA GLY A 494 0.18 2.69 -8.22
C GLY A 494 1.28 3.75 -8.20
N HIS A 495 1.33 4.58 -7.14
CA HIS A 495 2.35 5.60 -6.91
C HIS A 495 2.55 6.56 -8.07
N SER A 496 1.47 7.01 -8.68
CA SER A 496 1.54 7.73 -9.94
C SER A 496 1.43 9.23 -9.78
N TRP A 497 2.25 9.94 -10.55
CA TRP A 497 2.15 11.39 -10.69
C TRP A 497 0.95 11.76 -11.56
N TRP A 498 0.43 12.96 -11.40
CA TRP A 498 -0.68 13.44 -12.21
C TRP A 498 -0.63 14.95 -12.44
N MET A 499 -1.03 15.38 -13.65
CA MET A 499 -1.00 16.78 -14.07
C MET A 499 -2.24 17.54 -13.61
N MET A 500 -2.02 18.79 -13.24
CA MET A 500 -3.04 19.81 -13.06
C MET A 500 -3.28 20.53 -14.40
N ARG A 501 -4.42 21.22 -14.53
CA ARG A 501 -4.65 22.10 -15.69
C ARG A 501 -3.87 23.42 -15.63
N THR A 502 -3.42 23.82 -14.44
CA THR A 502 -2.73 25.10 -14.22
C THR A 502 -1.37 25.12 -14.94
N PRO A 503 -1.13 26.09 -15.83
CA PRO A 503 0.17 26.25 -16.48
C PRO A 503 1.25 26.75 -15.52
N GLY A 504 2.49 26.27 -15.72
CA GLY A 504 3.69 26.76 -15.05
C GLY A 504 4.31 27.97 -15.77
N ALA A 505 5.64 28.08 -15.71
CA ALA A 505 6.38 28.97 -16.61
C ALA A 505 6.17 28.57 -18.09
N SER A 506 6.52 29.45 -19.05
CA SER A 506 6.29 29.20 -20.48
C SER A 506 6.79 27.82 -20.91
N GLY A 507 5.86 26.93 -21.25
CA GLY A 507 6.14 25.56 -21.67
C GLY A 507 6.20 24.52 -20.55
N ASN A 508 5.74 24.83 -19.33
CA ASN A 508 5.66 23.90 -18.20
C ASN A 508 4.22 23.74 -17.70
N VAL A 509 3.97 22.67 -16.94
CA VAL A 509 2.70 22.37 -16.28
C VAL A 509 2.90 22.08 -14.80
N TRP A 510 1.85 22.32 -14.02
CA TRP A 510 1.79 21.87 -12.63
C TRP A 510 1.45 20.39 -12.52
N PHE A 511 2.10 19.68 -11.60
CA PHE A 511 1.80 18.28 -11.31
C PHE A 511 2.00 17.97 -9.83
N ALA A 512 1.35 16.91 -9.34
CA ALA A 512 1.66 16.27 -8.08
C ALA A 512 2.67 15.14 -8.33
N GLY A 513 3.80 15.21 -7.63
CA GLY A 513 4.96 14.35 -7.80
C GLY A 513 4.83 12.97 -7.16
N TRP A 514 5.80 12.13 -7.47
CA TRP A 514 5.91 10.74 -7.05
C TRP A 514 7.40 10.40 -6.75
N GLN A 515 7.69 9.23 -6.20
CA GLN A 515 9.06 8.84 -5.75
C GLN A 515 9.72 9.89 -4.85
N ASP A 516 10.87 10.44 -5.26
CA ASP A 516 11.66 11.44 -4.52
C ASP A 516 10.90 12.76 -4.30
N SER A 517 9.82 12.96 -5.06
CA SER A 517 8.91 14.10 -4.99
C SER A 517 7.51 13.73 -4.50
N LEU A 518 7.40 12.67 -3.68
CA LEU A 518 6.12 12.11 -3.21
C LEU A 518 5.12 13.20 -2.80
N GLY A 519 4.03 13.34 -3.55
CA GLY A 519 2.95 14.30 -3.28
C GLY A 519 3.32 15.78 -3.37
N GLN A 520 4.57 16.13 -3.66
CA GLN A 520 5.02 17.50 -3.80
C GLN A 520 4.39 18.13 -5.04
N ILE A 521 4.09 19.43 -4.97
CA ILE A 521 3.58 20.16 -6.14
C ILE A 521 4.71 20.91 -6.85
N HIS A 522 4.73 20.82 -8.17
CA HIS A 522 5.80 21.34 -9.00
C HIS A 522 5.28 22.05 -10.24
N GLY A 523 5.71 23.30 -10.47
CA GLY A 523 5.38 24.08 -11.67
C GLY A 523 6.40 23.96 -12.81
N LEU A 524 7.18 22.88 -12.83
CA LEU A 524 8.30 22.64 -13.75
C LEU A 524 8.10 21.40 -14.64
N GLY A 525 6.91 20.79 -14.61
CA GLY A 525 6.63 19.58 -15.38
C GLY A 525 6.71 19.86 -16.88
N SER A 526 7.41 19.01 -17.63
CA SER A 526 7.40 19.10 -19.08
C SER A 526 6.03 18.65 -19.63
N PRO A 527 5.37 19.44 -20.49
CA PRO A 527 4.02 19.15 -20.99
C PRO A 527 4.01 17.91 -21.89
N THR A 528 5.14 17.56 -22.50
CA THR A 528 5.30 16.37 -23.34
C THR A 528 5.94 15.20 -22.58
N TYR A 529 6.09 15.30 -21.26
CA TYR A 529 6.58 14.20 -20.45
C TYR A 529 5.51 13.10 -20.40
N ILE A 530 5.86 11.92 -20.90
CA ILE A 530 4.97 10.78 -21.05
C ILE A 530 5.67 9.57 -20.44
N THR A 531 5.06 8.95 -19.44
CA THR A 531 5.56 7.73 -18.83
C THR A 531 4.41 6.84 -18.40
N ALA A 532 4.72 5.56 -18.15
CA ALA A 532 3.76 4.60 -17.61
C ALA A 532 3.37 4.89 -16.14
N ARG A 533 4.00 5.89 -15.51
CA ARG A 533 3.87 6.17 -14.08
C ARG A 533 3.10 7.46 -13.79
N GLY A 534 2.39 8.01 -14.78
CA GLY A 534 1.50 9.14 -14.58
C GLY A 534 0.93 9.74 -15.87
N GLY A 535 0.09 10.77 -15.69
CA GLY A 535 -0.58 11.45 -16.80
C GLY A 535 -1.74 12.33 -16.34
N VAL A 536 -2.90 12.18 -17.00
CA VAL A 536 -4.10 12.99 -16.75
C VAL A 536 -5.00 12.30 -15.74
N ARG A 537 -5.48 13.02 -14.72
CA ARG A 537 -6.39 12.45 -13.70
C ARG A 537 -7.76 13.15 -13.78
N PRO A 538 -8.76 12.54 -14.45
CA PRO A 538 -10.07 13.16 -14.65
C PRO A 538 -10.85 13.31 -13.35
N ALA A 539 -11.47 14.47 -13.15
CA ALA A 539 -12.42 14.77 -12.10
C ALA A 539 -13.76 15.22 -12.69
N ILE A 540 -14.84 15.00 -11.94
CA ILE A 540 -16.21 15.43 -12.24
C ILE A 540 -16.87 15.93 -10.96
N ILE A 541 -17.88 16.78 -11.12
CA ILE A 541 -18.82 17.10 -10.04
C ILE A 541 -20.13 16.42 -10.39
N ILE A 542 -20.67 15.60 -9.50
CA ILE A 542 -21.94 14.91 -9.67
C ILE A 542 -22.99 15.50 -8.73
N HIS A 543 -24.27 15.38 -9.09
CA HIS A 543 -25.38 15.72 -8.21
C HIS A 543 -26.15 14.46 -7.82
N GLN A 544 -26.40 14.31 -6.52
CA GLN A 544 -27.32 13.34 -5.95
C GLN A 544 -28.49 14.00 -5.23
#